data_AF-A0A9E9C711-F1
#
_entry.id   AF-A0A9E9C711-F1
#
_cell.length_a   1.000
_cell.length_b   1.000
_cell.length_c   1.000
_cell.angle_alpha   90.00
_cell.angle_beta   90.00
_cell.angle_gamma   90.00
#
_symmetry.space_group_name_H-M   'P 1'
#
loop_
_entity.id
_entity.type
_entity.pdbx_description
1 polymer ?
#
loop_
_entity_poly.entity_id
_entity_poly.type
_entity_poly.pdbx_seq_one_letter_code
_entity_poly.pdbx_strand_id
1 'polypeptide(L)'
;MRKLIKGLEKFRSQYVSTHYDLLEQLSHGQKPRVLFITCADSRIDPNRLTDTELGDLFVIRNAGNIIPPYGAANGGEGATVEYAIHALGIDQIVVCGHSHCGAMKGLLQIGELEQTMPLVYDWLKHAEATRRLVVDNYQGEYSKEELLEIMVAENVLTQIENLETYPVVRAKLFRGTLKIYAWIYLIETGEVLAYDPETHAYVPPQYLLSEDVGALSGDYVDSNHLPPVACTLPWAPESEDEPKFKSPTRKQGQEQVSIVTNRTAEASRNGNRAPAAEQQAQPHSDPFSNLWLSPEQADRIYRGSR
;
A
#
# COMPACT_ATOMS: atom_id res chain seq x y z
N MET A 1 -3.46 -30.26 16.61
CA MET A 1 -2.19 -30.87 17.06
C MET A 1 -1.62 -31.96 16.16
N ARG A 2 -2.35 -33.05 15.82
CA ARG A 2 -1.78 -34.15 14.99
C ARG A 2 -1.13 -33.69 13.68
N LYS A 3 -1.76 -32.77 12.95
CA LYS A 3 -1.21 -32.18 11.70
C LYS A 3 0.13 -31.47 11.94
N LEU A 4 0.27 -30.74 13.04
CA LEU A 4 1.50 -30.01 13.37
C LEU A 4 2.65 -30.96 13.69
N ILE A 5 2.39 -32.02 14.47
CA ILE A 5 3.42 -33.02 14.82
C ILE A 5 3.95 -33.71 13.55
N LYS A 6 3.04 -34.13 12.65
CA LYS A 6 3.45 -34.65 11.32
C LYS A 6 4.21 -33.62 10.49
N GLY A 7 3.87 -32.34 10.63
CA GLY A 7 4.60 -31.23 10.02
C GLY A 7 6.04 -31.12 10.52
N LEU A 8 6.30 -31.36 11.81
CA LEU A 8 7.67 -31.37 12.36
C LEU A 8 8.52 -32.51 11.78
N GLU A 9 7.93 -33.70 11.63
CA GLU A 9 8.59 -34.83 10.97
C GLU A 9 8.91 -34.52 9.51
N LYS A 10 7.99 -33.87 8.79
CA LYS A 10 8.19 -33.42 7.41
C LYS A 10 9.30 -32.36 7.32
N PHE A 11 9.30 -31.37 8.22
CA PHE A 11 10.32 -30.33 8.29
C PHE A 11 11.72 -30.94 8.47
N ARG A 12 11.87 -31.85 9.44
CA ARG A 12 13.14 -32.53 9.70
C ARG A 12 13.60 -33.43 8.55
N SER A 13 12.69 -34.16 7.92
CA SER A 13 13.05 -35.12 6.87
C SER A 13 13.28 -34.49 5.49
N GLN A 14 12.66 -33.34 5.21
CA GLN A 14 12.68 -32.72 3.87
C GLN A 14 13.42 -31.38 3.83
N TYR A 15 13.12 -30.46 4.75
CA TYR A 15 13.74 -29.13 4.73
C TYR A 15 15.14 -29.18 5.34
N VAL A 16 15.29 -29.74 6.54
CA VAL A 16 16.60 -29.82 7.22
C VAL A 16 17.62 -30.65 6.42
N SER A 17 17.19 -31.72 5.75
CA SER A 17 18.08 -32.57 4.95
C SER A 17 18.63 -31.87 3.70
N THR A 18 17.95 -30.84 3.21
CA THR A 18 18.37 -30.05 2.04
C THR A 18 19.01 -28.71 2.42
N HIS A 19 18.85 -28.26 3.68
CA HIS A 19 19.31 -26.96 4.18
C HIS A 19 20.22 -27.10 5.42
N TYR A 20 20.93 -28.24 5.55
CA TYR A 20 21.75 -28.52 6.74
C TYR A 20 22.80 -27.45 6.97
N ASP A 21 23.55 -27.06 5.92
CA ASP A 21 24.63 -26.07 6.02
C ASP A 21 24.10 -24.69 6.43
N LEU A 22 22.92 -24.29 5.93
CA LEU A 22 22.25 -23.06 6.32
C LEU A 22 21.89 -23.09 7.81
N LEU A 23 21.28 -24.18 8.29
CA LEU A 23 20.87 -24.31 9.69
C LEU A 23 22.07 -24.37 10.64
N GLU A 24 23.15 -25.05 10.23
CA GLU A 24 24.41 -25.08 10.98
C GLU A 24 24.99 -23.65 11.09
N GLN A 25 25.04 -22.91 9.98
CA GLN A 25 25.49 -21.52 9.99
C GLN A 25 24.64 -20.64 10.92
N LEU A 26 23.32 -20.74 10.83
CA LEU A 26 22.38 -19.97 11.67
C LEU A 26 22.46 -20.35 13.15
N SER A 27 22.91 -21.56 13.48
CA SER A 27 23.12 -21.99 14.87
C SER A 27 24.19 -21.16 15.59
N HIS A 28 25.12 -20.54 14.85
CA HIS A 28 26.17 -19.68 15.39
C HIS A 28 25.73 -18.22 15.55
N GLY A 29 24.58 -17.83 15.00
CA GLY A 29 24.02 -16.48 15.14
C GLY A 29 23.16 -16.06 13.95
N GLN A 30 22.32 -15.06 14.20
CA GLN A 30 21.46 -14.44 13.19
C GLN A 30 22.05 -13.11 12.71
N LYS A 31 21.85 -12.78 11.43
CA LYS A 31 22.18 -11.48 10.83
C LYS A 31 21.11 -11.01 9.84
N PRO A 32 19.85 -10.84 10.31
CA PRO A 32 18.77 -10.37 9.46
C PRO A 32 19.06 -8.97 8.91
N ARG A 33 18.56 -8.72 7.70
CA ARG A 33 18.72 -7.45 6.99
C ARG A 33 17.55 -6.50 7.22
N VAL A 34 16.37 -7.05 7.52
CA VAL A 34 15.12 -6.30 7.62
C VAL A 34 14.39 -6.63 8.91
N LEU A 35 13.89 -5.61 9.60
CA LEU A 35 12.86 -5.75 10.62
C LEU A 35 11.50 -5.69 9.93
N PHE A 36 10.76 -6.79 9.93
CA PHE A 36 9.44 -6.89 9.32
C PHE A 36 8.36 -6.88 10.40
N ILE A 37 7.57 -5.80 10.46
CA ILE A 37 6.47 -5.62 11.41
C ILE A 37 5.17 -5.89 10.67
N THR A 38 4.40 -6.88 11.12
CA THR A 38 3.13 -7.22 10.48
C THR A 38 2.10 -7.77 11.46
N CYS A 39 0.91 -8.10 10.95
CA CYS A 39 -0.19 -8.54 11.77
C CYS A 39 -0.01 -10.01 12.21
N ALA A 40 -0.54 -10.34 13.38
CA ALA A 40 -0.67 -11.72 13.87
C ALA A 40 -1.66 -12.57 13.06
N ASP A 41 -2.33 -11.98 12.06
CA ASP A 41 -3.28 -12.66 11.18
C ASP A 41 -2.68 -13.91 10.53
N SER A 42 -3.33 -15.06 10.71
CA SER A 42 -2.83 -16.36 10.26
C SER A 42 -2.71 -16.50 8.74
N ARG A 43 -3.23 -15.54 7.97
CA ARG A 43 -3.11 -15.50 6.51
C ARG A 43 -1.78 -14.90 6.03
N ILE A 44 -1.00 -14.33 6.95
CA ILE A 44 0.27 -13.68 6.64
C ILE A 44 1.44 -14.54 7.09
N ASP A 45 2.35 -14.79 6.15
CA ASP A 45 3.66 -15.41 6.35
C ASP A 45 4.69 -14.54 5.63
N PRO A 46 5.43 -13.66 6.34
CA PRO A 46 6.37 -12.73 5.73
C PRO A 46 7.40 -13.40 4.84
N ASN A 47 8.01 -14.50 5.29
CA ASN A 47 9.04 -15.18 4.52
C ASN A 47 8.49 -15.73 3.20
N ARG A 48 7.28 -16.27 3.24
CA ARG A 48 6.62 -16.77 2.02
C ARG A 48 6.15 -15.63 1.11
N LEU A 49 5.74 -14.50 1.67
CA LEU A 49 5.32 -13.32 0.91
C LEU A 49 6.49 -12.71 0.13
N THR A 50 7.68 -12.68 0.72
CA THR A 50 8.87 -12.03 0.15
C THR A 50 9.89 -13.00 -0.45
N ASP A 51 9.59 -14.29 -0.48
CA ASP A 51 10.52 -15.35 -0.91
C ASP A 51 11.90 -15.26 -0.23
N THR A 52 11.89 -15.02 1.08
CA THR A 52 13.11 -14.90 1.90
C THR A 52 13.39 -16.16 2.70
N GLU A 53 14.67 -16.41 2.97
CA GLU A 53 15.13 -17.60 3.70
C GLU A 53 15.14 -17.39 5.22
N LEU A 54 15.38 -18.50 5.95
CA LEU A 54 15.61 -18.44 7.39
C LEU A 54 16.78 -17.51 7.71
N GLY A 55 16.54 -16.54 8.60
CA GLY A 55 17.55 -15.60 9.06
C GLY A 55 17.60 -14.27 8.30
N ASP A 56 16.84 -14.10 7.21
CA ASP A 56 16.80 -12.85 6.44
C ASP A 56 15.96 -11.77 7.14
N LEU A 57 14.82 -12.16 7.71
CA LEU A 57 13.86 -11.28 8.38
C LEU A 57 13.91 -11.46 9.90
N PHE A 58 13.90 -10.33 10.61
CA PHE A 58 13.58 -10.26 12.04
C PHE A 58 12.15 -9.76 12.19
N VAL A 59 11.26 -10.51 12.85
CA VAL A 59 9.81 -10.31 12.68
C VAL A 59 9.12 -9.92 13.98
N ILE A 60 8.30 -8.85 13.94
CA ILE A 60 7.30 -8.53 14.98
C ILE A 60 5.91 -8.86 14.43
N ARG A 61 5.10 -9.57 15.23
CA ARG A 61 3.70 -9.86 14.91
C ARG A 61 2.79 -9.57 16.09
N ASN A 62 1.82 -8.69 15.91
CA ASN A 62 0.76 -8.42 16.87
C ASN A 62 -0.56 -8.09 16.16
N ALA A 63 -1.67 -7.98 16.88
CA ALA A 63 -2.96 -7.67 16.26
C ALA A 63 -2.97 -6.25 15.67
N GLY A 64 -3.03 -6.15 14.35
CA GLY A 64 -3.09 -4.85 13.66
C GLY A 64 -1.73 -4.22 13.36
N ASN A 65 -0.62 -4.96 13.50
CA ASN A 65 0.74 -4.48 13.19
C ASN A 65 1.08 -3.14 13.84
N ILE A 66 0.61 -2.94 15.07
CA ILE A 66 0.71 -1.69 15.82
C ILE A 66 2.05 -1.62 16.55
N ILE A 67 2.70 -0.47 16.49
CA ILE A 67 3.85 -0.14 17.33
C ILE A 67 3.42 1.04 18.20
N PRO A 68 3.30 0.86 19.53
CA PRO A 68 3.01 1.98 20.42
C PRO A 68 4.10 3.06 20.34
N PRO A 69 3.75 4.35 20.52
CA PRO A 69 4.75 5.41 20.68
C PRO A 69 5.76 5.08 21.79
N TYR A 70 6.98 5.58 21.68
CA TYR A 70 8.03 5.35 22.67
C TYR A 70 7.57 5.79 24.07
N GLY A 71 7.68 4.89 25.05
CA GLY A 71 7.26 5.11 26.43
C GLY A 71 5.76 4.96 26.70
N ALA A 72 4.92 4.77 25.68
CA ALA A 72 3.47 4.59 25.85
C ALA A 72 3.08 3.16 26.27
N ALA A 73 3.93 2.18 26.01
CA ALA A 73 3.72 0.78 26.37
C ALA A 73 5.01 0.14 26.88
N ASN A 74 4.87 -0.95 27.63
CA ASN A 74 5.97 -1.79 28.14
C ASN A 74 5.88 -3.23 27.60
N GLY A 75 5.31 -3.39 26.41
CA GLY A 75 5.20 -4.66 25.68
C GLY A 75 6.52 -5.10 25.03
N GLY A 76 6.43 -6.11 24.16
CA GLY A 76 7.59 -6.67 23.45
C GLY A 76 8.03 -5.85 22.25
N GLU A 77 7.16 -5.00 21.70
CA GLU A 77 7.35 -4.24 20.47
C GLU A 77 8.59 -3.35 20.55
N GLY A 78 8.62 -2.46 21.53
CA GLY A 78 9.69 -1.47 21.67
C GLY A 78 11.06 -2.10 21.94
N ALA A 79 11.10 -3.14 22.79
CA ALA A 79 12.32 -3.89 23.06
C ALA A 79 12.82 -4.64 21.81
N THR A 80 11.91 -5.18 21.00
CA THR A 80 12.27 -5.89 19.76
C THR A 80 12.77 -4.92 18.69
N VAL A 81 12.16 -3.73 18.56
CA VAL A 81 12.67 -2.64 17.71
C VAL A 81 14.07 -2.22 18.14
N GLU A 82 14.30 -2.00 19.44
CA GLU A 82 15.61 -1.63 19.96
C GLU A 82 16.66 -2.71 19.67
N TYR A 83 16.33 -3.98 19.92
CA TYR A 83 17.23 -5.11 19.64
C TYR A 83 17.57 -5.22 18.14
N ALA A 84 16.56 -5.10 17.26
CA ALA A 84 16.75 -5.15 15.81
C ALA A 84 17.74 -4.08 15.32
N ILE A 85 17.53 -2.84 15.76
CA ILE A 85 18.29 -1.70 15.24
C ILE A 85 19.66 -1.56 15.92
N HIS A 86 19.73 -1.77 17.24
CA HIS A 86 20.95 -1.58 18.03
C HIS A 86 21.82 -2.84 18.05
N ALA A 87 21.25 -4.00 18.40
CA ALA A 87 22.04 -5.23 18.59
C ALA A 87 22.31 -5.97 17.27
N LEU A 88 21.30 -6.06 16.39
CA LEU A 88 21.45 -6.75 15.10
C LEU A 88 21.95 -5.83 13.98
N GLY A 89 21.93 -4.51 14.20
CA GLY A 89 22.45 -3.54 13.25
C GLY A 89 21.57 -3.35 12.01
N ILE A 90 20.30 -3.78 12.03
CA ILE A 90 19.36 -3.64 10.91
C ILE A 90 19.26 -2.17 10.48
N ASP A 91 19.20 -1.96 9.16
CA ASP A 91 19.12 -0.66 8.47
C ASP A 91 17.82 -0.48 7.67
N GLN A 92 16.93 -1.48 7.69
CA GLN A 92 15.65 -1.46 6.97
C GLN A 92 14.51 -1.97 7.86
N ILE A 93 13.42 -1.21 7.92
CA ILE A 93 12.18 -1.60 8.59
C ILE A 93 11.06 -1.63 7.55
N VAL A 94 10.24 -2.67 7.56
CA VAL A 94 8.98 -2.72 6.82
C VAL A 94 7.84 -2.76 7.84
N VAL A 95 6.90 -1.83 7.74
CA VAL A 95 5.60 -1.91 8.42
C VAL A 95 4.59 -2.38 7.38
N CYS A 96 4.07 -3.59 7.56
CA CYS A 96 3.19 -4.24 6.59
C CYS A 96 1.79 -4.47 7.19
N GLY A 97 0.84 -3.65 6.75
CA GLY A 97 -0.59 -3.86 6.94
C GLY A 97 -1.14 -4.91 5.96
N HIS A 98 -2.44 -5.20 6.06
CA HIS A 98 -3.06 -6.16 5.13
C HIS A 98 -4.56 -5.94 4.96
N SER A 99 -5.10 -6.37 3.81
CA SER A 99 -6.53 -6.32 3.53
C SER A 99 -7.34 -7.10 4.56
N HIS A 100 -8.56 -6.61 4.82
CA HIS A 100 -9.52 -7.21 5.74
C HIS A 100 -8.97 -7.49 7.16
N CYS A 101 -8.14 -6.59 7.70
CA CYS A 101 -7.57 -6.73 9.03
C CYS A 101 -8.64 -6.71 10.14
N GLY A 102 -8.67 -7.76 10.97
CA GLY A 102 -9.62 -7.87 12.09
C GLY A 102 -9.42 -6.79 13.16
N ALA A 103 -8.17 -6.41 13.43
CA ALA A 103 -7.86 -5.34 14.40
C ALA A 103 -8.37 -3.98 13.90
N MET A 104 -8.22 -3.67 12.61
CA MET A 104 -8.71 -2.42 12.02
C MET A 104 -10.25 -2.37 11.94
N LYS A 105 -10.90 -3.53 11.71
CA LYS A 105 -12.36 -3.65 11.87
C LYS A 105 -12.78 -3.33 13.31
N GLY A 106 -12.04 -3.87 14.28
CA GLY A 106 -12.24 -3.57 15.70
C GLY A 106 -12.04 -2.09 16.03
N LEU A 107 -11.03 -1.44 15.44
CA LEU A 107 -10.74 -0.02 15.64
C LEU A 107 -11.86 0.89 15.10
N LEU A 108 -12.45 0.55 13.96
CA LEU A 108 -13.64 1.23 13.42
C LEU A 108 -14.86 1.13 14.35
N GLN A 109 -14.94 0.06 15.15
CA GLN A 109 -16.05 -0.25 16.04
C GLN A 109 -15.60 -0.29 17.51
N ILE A 110 -14.62 0.55 17.87
CA ILE A 110 -13.88 0.44 19.14
C ILE A 110 -14.80 0.45 20.38
N GLY A 111 -15.92 1.17 20.32
CA GLY A 111 -16.89 1.25 21.43
C GLY A 111 -17.58 -0.10 21.75
N GLU A 112 -17.65 -1.03 20.80
CA GLU A 112 -18.24 -2.36 21.01
C GLU A 112 -17.26 -3.34 21.70
N LEU A 113 -15.96 -3.01 21.69
CA LEU A 113 -14.90 -3.89 22.18
C LEU A 113 -14.69 -3.80 23.69
N GLU A 114 -15.01 -2.68 24.32
CA GLU A 114 -14.68 -2.40 25.72
C GLU A 114 -15.17 -3.51 26.66
N GLN A 115 -16.39 -4.02 26.43
CA GLN A 115 -16.99 -5.05 27.27
C GLN A 115 -16.62 -6.48 26.83
N THR A 116 -16.47 -6.72 25.53
CA THR A 116 -16.33 -8.07 24.96
C THR A 116 -14.89 -8.52 24.80
N MET A 117 -13.98 -7.59 24.51
CA MET A 117 -12.55 -7.82 24.27
C MET A 117 -11.71 -6.69 24.89
N PRO A 118 -11.73 -6.50 26.23
CA PRO A 118 -11.12 -5.35 26.90
C PRO A 118 -9.63 -5.20 26.63
N LEU A 119 -8.88 -6.30 26.53
CA LEU A 119 -7.45 -6.25 26.21
C LEU A 119 -7.18 -5.79 24.77
N VAL A 120 -8.05 -6.17 23.82
CA VAL A 120 -7.96 -5.69 22.43
C VAL A 120 -8.36 -4.22 22.37
N TYR A 121 -9.42 -3.83 23.08
CA TYR A 121 -9.82 -2.44 23.24
C TYR A 121 -8.66 -1.57 23.76
N ASP A 122 -8.00 -1.99 24.83
CA ASP A 122 -6.86 -1.26 25.40
C ASP A 122 -5.66 -1.22 24.44
N TRP A 123 -5.36 -2.34 23.78
CA TRP A 123 -4.30 -2.42 22.78
C TRP A 123 -4.53 -1.45 21.61
N LEU A 124 -5.76 -1.41 21.10
CA LEU A 124 -6.14 -0.56 19.97
C LEU A 124 -6.09 0.94 20.27
N LYS A 125 -6.01 1.35 21.55
CA LYS A 125 -5.76 2.76 21.93
C LYS A 125 -4.43 3.27 21.40
N HIS A 126 -3.45 2.39 21.16
CA HIS A 126 -2.18 2.78 20.54
C HIS A 126 -2.32 3.16 19.05
N ALA A 127 -3.47 2.88 18.43
CA ALA A 127 -3.85 3.31 17.08
C ALA A 127 -5.02 4.33 17.09
N GLU A 128 -5.27 4.99 18.23
CA GLU A 128 -6.35 6.00 18.34
C GLU A 128 -6.13 7.18 17.40
N ALA A 129 -4.88 7.54 17.10
CA ALA A 129 -4.56 8.58 16.12
C ALA A 129 -5.13 8.22 14.73
N THR A 130 -4.89 6.98 14.27
CA THR A 130 -5.50 6.45 13.05
C THR A 130 -7.02 6.55 13.09
N ARG A 131 -7.63 6.11 14.20
CA ARG A 131 -9.09 6.11 14.33
C ARG A 131 -9.66 7.52 14.18
N ARG A 132 -9.08 8.51 14.87
CA ARG A 132 -9.51 9.90 14.79
C ARG A 132 -9.33 10.45 13.39
N LEU A 133 -8.16 10.25 12.78
CA LEU A 133 -7.90 10.69 11.41
C LEU A 133 -8.97 10.17 10.44
N VAL A 134 -9.27 8.88 10.48
CA VAL A 134 -10.27 8.27 9.59
C VAL A 134 -11.68 8.77 9.90
N VAL A 135 -12.04 8.85 11.19
CA VAL A 135 -13.37 9.29 11.63
C VAL A 135 -13.64 10.75 11.27
N ASP A 136 -12.66 11.62 11.46
CA ASP A 136 -12.84 13.06 11.31
C ASP A 136 -12.78 13.50 9.84
N ASN A 137 -12.09 12.75 8.96
CA ASN A 137 -11.85 13.16 7.57
C ASN A 137 -12.56 12.30 6.50
N TYR A 138 -13.03 11.09 6.83
CA TYR A 138 -13.57 10.15 5.84
C TYR A 138 -14.98 9.66 6.15
N GLN A 139 -15.53 9.95 7.34
CA GLN A 139 -16.89 9.49 7.64
C GLN A 139 -17.96 10.15 6.75
N GLY A 140 -18.92 9.33 6.33
CA GLY A 140 -20.11 9.77 5.58
C GLY A 140 -19.94 9.74 4.06
N GLU A 141 -18.72 9.64 3.54
CA GLU A 141 -18.44 9.64 2.10
C GLU A 141 -18.12 8.25 1.53
N TYR A 142 -17.76 7.29 2.40
CA TYR A 142 -17.29 5.96 2.01
C TYR A 142 -18.13 4.85 2.64
N SER A 143 -18.20 3.71 1.94
CA SER A 143 -18.76 2.46 2.47
C SER A 143 -17.92 1.91 3.63
N LYS A 144 -18.45 0.92 4.34
CA LYS A 144 -17.73 0.30 5.47
C LYS A 144 -16.47 -0.42 5.03
N GLU A 145 -16.51 -1.02 3.84
CA GLU A 145 -15.41 -1.74 3.22
C GLU A 145 -14.30 -0.78 2.82
N GLU A 146 -14.63 0.32 2.14
CA GLU A 146 -13.66 1.38 1.77
C GLU A 146 -13.05 2.05 3.02
N LEU A 147 -13.86 2.33 4.05
CA LEU A 147 -13.34 2.86 5.32
C LEU A 147 -12.36 1.92 6.00
N LEU A 148 -12.53 0.60 5.84
CA LEU A 148 -11.60 -0.38 6.38
C LEU A 148 -10.29 -0.37 5.60
N GLU A 149 -10.32 -0.22 4.27
CA GLU A 149 -9.12 -0.12 3.45
C GLU A 149 -8.32 1.14 3.80
N ILE A 150 -9.01 2.28 3.92
CA ILE A 150 -8.42 3.54 4.39
C ILE A 150 -7.83 3.38 5.80
N MET A 151 -8.56 2.75 6.73
CA MET A 151 -8.07 2.49 8.09
C MET A 151 -6.81 1.63 8.11
N VAL A 152 -6.71 0.62 7.25
CA VAL A 152 -5.49 -0.20 7.13
C VAL A 152 -4.32 0.65 6.62
N ALA A 153 -4.55 1.46 5.59
CA ALA A 153 -3.52 2.29 4.99
C ALA A 153 -2.99 3.36 5.96
N GLU A 154 -3.89 4.08 6.62
CA GLU A 154 -3.56 5.11 7.60
C GLU A 154 -2.88 4.53 8.84
N ASN A 155 -3.27 3.32 9.25
CA ASN A 155 -2.65 2.66 10.38
C ASN A 155 -1.17 2.38 10.13
N VAL A 156 -0.81 1.96 8.92
CA VAL A 156 0.59 1.73 8.54
C VAL A 156 1.41 3.01 8.65
N LEU A 157 0.89 4.13 8.15
CA LEU A 157 1.58 5.44 8.24
C LEU A 157 1.71 5.91 9.69
N THR A 158 0.64 5.82 10.48
CA THR A 158 0.66 6.14 11.91
C THR A 158 1.70 5.30 12.68
N GLN A 159 1.89 4.02 12.29
CA GLN A 159 2.88 3.16 12.94
C GLN A 159 4.32 3.56 12.60
N ILE A 160 4.55 4.11 11.40
CA ILE A 160 5.84 4.71 11.04
C ILE A 160 6.10 5.94 11.91
N GLU A 161 5.11 6.85 12.04
CA GLU A 161 5.24 8.00 12.94
C GLU A 161 5.57 7.58 14.38
N ASN A 162 4.90 6.55 14.88
CA ASN A 162 5.20 5.98 16.19
C ASN A 162 6.63 5.44 16.28
N LEU A 163 7.13 4.72 15.26
CA LEU A 163 8.51 4.25 15.19
C LEU A 163 9.51 5.41 15.25
N GLU A 164 9.23 6.54 14.60
CA GLU A 164 10.11 7.70 14.61
C GLU A 164 10.28 8.34 16.00
N THR A 165 9.37 8.06 16.94
CA THR A 165 9.50 8.51 18.33
C THR A 165 10.56 7.73 19.12
N TYR A 166 11.00 6.56 18.64
CA TYR A 166 12.01 5.75 19.33
C TYR A 166 13.41 6.37 19.19
N PRO A 167 14.16 6.59 20.28
CA PRO A 167 15.47 7.24 20.22
C PRO A 167 16.47 6.56 19.25
N VAL A 168 16.47 5.23 19.26
CA VAL A 168 17.32 4.38 18.42
C VAL A 168 16.98 4.52 16.92
N VAL A 169 15.69 4.62 16.58
CA VAL A 169 15.20 4.84 15.22
C VAL A 169 15.51 6.27 14.77
N ARG A 170 15.10 7.26 15.57
CA ARG A 170 15.32 8.69 15.30
C ARG A 170 16.79 9.00 15.03
N ALA A 171 17.69 8.45 15.84
CA ALA A 171 19.13 8.65 15.67
C ALA A 171 19.67 8.08 14.34
N LYS A 172 19.15 6.95 13.85
CA LYS A 172 19.57 6.39 12.56
C LYS A 172 18.95 7.08 11.36
N LEU A 173 17.69 7.51 11.47
CA LEU A 173 17.01 8.32 10.45
C LEU A 173 17.76 9.65 10.24
N PHE A 174 18.12 10.35 11.32
CA PHE A 174 18.90 11.58 11.25
C PHE A 174 20.25 11.40 10.53
N ARG A 175 20.86 10.22 10.64
CA ARG A 175 22.10 9.87 9.92
C ARG A 175 21.88 9.39 8.48
N GLY A 176 20.65 9.20 8.03
CA GLY A 176 20.35 8.61 6.72
C GLY A 176 20.73 7.13 6.60
N THR A 177 20.87 6.43 7.74
CA THR A 177 21.35 5.03 7.80
C THR A 177 20.25 4.01 8.08
N LEU A 178 18.99 4.47 8.14
CA LEU A 178 17.82 3.63 8.33
C LEU A 178 16.77 4.07 7.31
N LYS A 179 16.14 3.09 6.67
CA LYS A 179 14.97 3.30 5.81
C LYS A 179 13.77 2.58 6.41
N ILE A 180 12.60 3.21 6.36
CA ILE A 180 11.33 2.63 6.81
C ILE A 180 10.39 2.60 5.60
N TYR A 181 9.77 1.45 5.36
CA TYR A 181 8.85 1.23 4.23
C TYR A 181 7.46 0.89 4.75
N ALA A 182 6.44 1.52 4.16
CA ALA A 182 5.03 1.26 4.43
C ALA A 182 4.45 0.35 3.35
N TRP A 183 4.05 -0.86 3.73
CA TRP A 183 3.48 -1.85 2.83
C TRP A 183 2.06 -2.24 3.22
N ILE A 184 1.27 -2.63 2.24
CA ILE A 184 -0.04 -3.27 2.42
C ILE A 184 -0.09 -4.53 1.58
N TYR A 185 -0.34 -5.66 2.23
CA TYR A 185 -0.55 -6.95 1.58
C TYR A 185 -2.04 -7.18 1.27
N LEU A 186 -2.37 -7.33 0.00
CA LEU A 186 -3.71 -7.67 -0.48
C LEU A 186 -3.85 -9.20 -0.50
N ILE A 187 -4.57 -9.76 0.46
CA ILE A 187 -4.69 -11.22 0.65
C ILE A 187 -5.38 -11.88 -0.54
N GLU A 188 -6.35 -11.20 -1.13
CA GLU A 188 -7.19 -11.72 -2.21
C GLU A 188 -6.40 -11.93 -3.50
N THR A 189 -5.50 -11.01 -3.82
CA THR A 189 -4.73 -11.00 -5.08
C THR A 189 -3.32 -11.54 -4.91
N GLY A 190 -2.78 -11.49 -3.68
CA GLY A 190 -1.38 -11.80 -3.43
C GLY A 190 -0.45 -10.59 -3.63
N GLU A 191 -0.97 -9.44 -4.04
CA GLU A 191 -0.19 -8.24 -4.34
C GLU A 191 0.24 -7.51 -3.07
N VAL A 192 1.35 -6.79 -3.17
CA VAL A 192 1.80 -5.83 -2.15
C VAL A 192 1.80 -4.45 -2.79
N LEU A 193 1.27 -3.47 -2.07
CA LEU A 193 1.40 -2.06 -2.39
C LEU A 193 2.36 -1.42 -1.40
N ALA A 194 3.19 -0.49 -1.86
CA ALA A 194 4.12 0.28 -1.05
C ALA A 194 3.78 1.78 -1.14
N TYR A 195 3.87 2.47 -0.02
CA TYR A 195 3.67 3.92 0.02
C TYR A 195 4.85 4.66 -0.60
N ASP A 196 4.56 5.51 -1.57
CA ASP A 196 5.49 6.46 -2.15
C ASP A 196 5.34 7.83 -1.45
N PRO A 197 6.37 8.33 -0.74
CA PRO A 197 6.32 9.64 -0.11
C PRO A 197 6.36 10.81 -1.10
N GLU A 198 6.75 10.62 -2.36
CA GLU A 198 6.73 11.70 -3.35
C GLU A 198 5.32 11.92 -3.90
N THR A 199 4.70 10.84 -4.38
CA THR A 199 3.33 10.89 -4.93
C THR A 199 2.24 10.80 -3.87
N HIS A 200 2.61 10.46 -2.62
CA HIS A 200 1.70 10.25 -1.50
C HIS A 200 0.62 9.20 -1.78
N ALA A 201 0.99 8.16 -2.53
CA ALA A 201 0.08 7.10 -2.96
C ALA A 201 0.69 5.71 -2.70
N TYR A 202 -0.18 4.71 -2.54
CA TYR A 202 0.23 3.32 -2.53
C TYR A 202 0.36 2.80 -3.96
N VAL A 203 1.58 2.41 -4.34
CA VAL A 203 1.96 1.95 -5.68
C VAL A 203 2.62 0.57 -5.59
N PRO A 204 2.69 -0.20 -6.69
CA PRO A 204 3.47 -1.43 -6.69
C PRO A 204 4.95 -1.19 -6.30
N PRO A 205 5.55 -1.99 -5.40
CA PRO A 205 6.88 -1.73 -4.83
C PRO A 205 8.00 -1.55 -5.87
N GLN A 206 7.89 -2.19 -7.04
CA GLN A 206 8.87 -2.07 -8.12
C GLN A 206 9.03 -0.64 -8.65
N TYR A 207 8.00 0.21 -8.56
CA TYR A 207 8.11 1.61 -8.98
C TYR A 207 9.05 2.41 -8.07
N LEU A 208 9.19 2.00 -6.80
CA LEU A 208 10.11 2.60 -5.83
C LEU A 208 11.56 2.14 -6.00
N LEU A 209 11.81 1.11 -6.82
CA LEU A 209 13.16 0.59 -7.09
C LEU A 209 13.87 1.33 -8.24
N SER A 210 13.19 2.28 -8.89
CA SER A 210 13.61 2.87 -10.16
C SER A 210 14.79 3.83 -10.09
N GLU A 211 15.37 4.09 -8.91
CA GLU A 211 16.66 4.77 -8.82
C GLU A 211 17.87 3.84 -9.07
N ASP A 212 17.76 2.51 -9.01
CA ASP A 212 18.97 1.64 -9.11
C ASP A 212 18.80 0.23 -9.75
N VAL A 213 17.61 -0.23 -10.13
CA VAL A 213 17.45 -1.61 -10.65
C VAL A 213 17.16 -1.63 -12.15
N GLY A 214 18.19 -1.95 -12.94
CA GLY A 214 18.08 -2.21 -14.36
C GLY A 214 17.02 -3.28 -14.67
N ALA A 215 16.01 -2.88 -15.43
CA ALA A 215 15.07 -3.69 -16.22
C ALA A 215 14.91 -5.16 -15.78
N LEU A 216 14.02 -5.41 -14.83
CA LEU A 216 13.44 -6.74 -14.65
C LEU A 216 12.33 -6.94 -15.70
N SER A 217 12.65 -7.69 -16.75
CA SER A 217 11.73 -8.13 -17.78
C SER A 217 10.87 -9.29 -17.28
N GLY A 218 9.64 -9.00 -16.90
CA GLY A 218 8.56 -9.98 -16.73
C GLY A 218 7.28 -9.37 -17.27
N ASP A 219 6.52 -10.16 -18.04
CA ASP A 219 5.26 -9.75 -18.68
C ASP A 219 4.20 -9.37 -17.63
N TYR A 220 4.25 -8.13 -17.15
CA TYR A 220 3.16 -7.48 -16.45
C TYR A 220 2.33 -6.71 -17.48
N VAL A 221 1.01 -6.83 -17.37
CA VAL A 221 0.08 -6.11 -18.25
C VAL A 221 0.30 -4.62 -18.06
N ASP A 222 0.94 -4.01 -19.05
CA ASP A 222 1.14 -2.56 -19.18
C ASP A 222 -0.23 -1.88 -19.31
N SER A 223 -0.82 -1.47 -18.19
CA SER A 223 -1.95 -0.53 -18.19
C SER A 223 -1.42 0.89 -18.34
N ASN A 224 -0.87 1.16 -19.54
CA ASN A 224 -0.39 2.47 -19.95
C ASN A 224 -1.56 3.44 -20.15
N HIS A 225 -2.13 3.95 -19.05
CA HIS A 225 -3.18 4.97 -19.03
C HIS A 225 -2.89 6.02 -17.96
N LEU A 226 -1.94 6.91 -18.26
CA LEU A 226 -1.85 8.22 -17.63
C LEU A 226 -2.65 9.24 -18.47
N PRO A 227 -3.63 9.95 -17.90
CA PRO A 227 -3.95 11.31 -18.33
C PRO A 227 -3.34 12.34 -17.37
N PRO A 228 -2.93 13.51 -17.91
CA PRO A 228 -2.23 14.55 -17.18
C PRO A 228 -3.22 15.40 -16.39
N VAL A 229 -2.75 16.22 -15.43
CA VAL A 229 -3.18 17.61 -15.15
C VAL A 229 -2.31 18.13 -14.00
N ALA A 230 -1.23 18.83 -14.31
CA ALA A 230 -1.14 20.30 -14.37
C ALA A 230 -1.04 20.94 -12.98
N CYS A 231 0.20 21.05 -12.49
CA CYS A 231 0.55 22.10 -11.54
C CYS A 231 0.38 23.46 -12.23
N THR A 232 -0.72 24.14 -11.95
CA THR A 232 -0.71 25.61 -11.92
C THR A 232 -0.69 26.00 -10.45
N LEU A 233 0.47 26.43 -10.00
CA LEU A 233 0.65 27.01 -8.67
C LEU A 233 -0.03 28.39 -8.66
N PRO A 234 -0.93 28.70 -7.72
CA PRO A 234 -1.16 30.07 -7.33
C PRO A 234 -0.09 30.47 -6.30
N TRP A 235 0.67 31.51 -6.67
CA TRP A 235 1.36 32.46 -5.80
C TRP A 235 2.81 32.19 -5.38
N ALA A 236 3.72 33.07 -5.86
CA ALA A 236 4.53 34.00 -5.05
C ALA A 236 5.41 34.88 -5.94
N PRO A 237 6.01 35.97 -5.41
CA PRO A 237 5.43 37.25 -4.97
C PRO A 237 5.75 38.38 -5.96
N GLU A 238 5.15 39.56 -5.78
CA GLU A 238 5.55 40.79 -6.50
C GLU A 238 7.03 41.08 -6.30
N SER A 239 7.79 41.12 -7.39
CA SER A 239 9.08 41.83 -7.45
C SER A 239 9.06 42.71 -8.69
N GLU A 240 9.19 44.01 -8.45
CA GLU A 240 9.35 45.03 -9.48
C GLU A 240 10.69 44.82 -10.19
N ASP A 241 10.64 44.55 -11.50
CA ASP A 241 11.60 44.97 -12.55
C ASP A 241 11.61 43.95 -13.73
N GLU A 242 10.73 44.14 -14.72
CA GLU A 242 10.81 43.45 -16.02
C GLU A 242 11.33 44.37 -17.14
N PRO A 243 12.36 43.97 -17.90
CA PRO A 243 12.61 44.53 -19.23
C PRO A 243 11.83 43.76 -20.31
N LYS A 244 11.06 44.52 -21.09
CA LYS A 244 10.17 44.11 -22.19
C LYS A 244 10.88 43.28 -23.27
N PHE A 245 10.26 42.17 -23.69
CA PHE A 245 10.55 41.53 -24.97
C PHE A 245 9.28 41.34 -25.82
N LYS A 246 9.32 41.84 -27.07
CA LYS A 246 8.23 41.81 -28.06
C LYS A 246 8.22 40.48 -28.81
N SER A 247 7.04 39.90 -29.01
CA SER A 247 6.81 38.84 -29.99
C SER A 247 6.38 39.42 -31.36
N PRO A 248 6.86 38.88 -32.50
CA PRO A 248 6.35 39.24 -33.82
C PRO A 248 5.30 38.25 -34.35
N THR A 249 4.24 38.84 -34.91
CA THR A 249 3.14 38.26 -35.71
C THR A 249 3.58 37.48 -36.96
N ARG A 250 2.80 36.46 -37.37
CA ARG A 250 2.59 36.14 -38.80
C ARG A 250 1.20 35.55 -39.09
N LYS A 251 0.73 35.86 -40.32
CA LYS A 251 -0.62 35.97 -40.88
C LYS A 251 -1.33 34.67 -41.31
N GLN A 252 -2.64 34.84 -41.48
CA GLN A 252 -3.70 34.01 -42.08
C GLN A 252 -3.48 33.52 -43.54
N GLY A 253 -4.29 32.51 -43.91
CA GLY A 253 -4.83 32.21 -45.26
C GLY A 253 -5.41 30.78 -45.32
N GLN A 254 -6.71 30.55 -45.05
CA GLN A 254 -7.83 30.38 -46.02
C GLN A 254 -7.57 29.44 -47.21
N GLU A 255 -8.35 28.35 -47.30
CA GLU A 255 -9.24 28.08 -48.45
C GLU A 255 -10.28 26.97 -48.17
N GLN A 256 -11.45 27.12 -48.81
CA GLN A 256 -12.71 26.38 -48.66
C GLN A 256 -12.77 25.11 -49.54
N VAL A 257 -13.90 24.38 -49.43
CA VAL A 257 -14.74 23.71 -50.48
C VAL A 257 -15.35 22.43 -49.88
N SER A 258 -16.57 21.96 -50.14
CA SER A 258 -17.94 22.49 -50.24
C SER A 258 -18.87 21.28 -50.40
N ILE A 259 -19.97 21.23 -49.62
CA ILE A 259 -21.36 20.85 -49.96
C ILE A 259 -21.63 19.46 -50.62
N VAL A 260 -22.59 18.68 -50.08
CA VAL A 260 -23.92 18.36 -50.67
C VAL A 260 -24.62 17.22 -49.88
N THR A 261 -25.89 17.47 -49.64
CA THR A 261 -26.95 16.73 -48.95
C THR A 261 -27.58 15.61 -49.78
N ASN A 262 -28.25 14.63 -49.16
CA ASN A 262 -29.71 14.46 -49.31
C ASN A 262 -30.30 13.30 -48.46
N ARG A 263 -31.51 13.60 -47.96
CA ARG A 263 -32.50 12.70 -47.35
C ARG A 263 -33.22 11.87 -48.43
N THR A 264 -33.80 10.73 -48.05
CA THR A 264 -35.26 10.42 -48.21
C THR A 264 -35.68 9.15 -47.45
N ALA A 265 -36.92 9.18 -46.96
CA ALA A 265 -37.73 8.11 -46.34
C ALA A 265 -38.13 7.01 -47.38
N GLU A 266 -38.84 5.90 -47.15
CA GLU A 266 -39.93 5.55 -46.22
C GLU A 266 -40.29 4.05 -46.39
N ALA A 267 -40.77 3.40 -45.31
CA ALA A 267 -41.74 2.29 -45.15
C ALA A 267 -41.81 1.00 -46.04
N SER A 268 -41.89 -0.17 -45.36
CA SER A 268 -43.03 -1.15 -45.36
C SER A 268 -42.77 -2.65 -45.65
N ARG A 269 -43.07 -3.48 -44.61
CA ARG A 269 -43.73 -4.83 -44.56
C ARG A 269 -42.98 -6.17 -44.80
N ASN A 270 -43.12 -7.00 -43.75
CA ASN A 270 -43.37 -8.46 -43.65
C ASN A 270 -42.38 -9.51 -44.20
N GLY A 271 -42.00 -10.46 -43.33
CA GLY A 271 -41.62 -11.81 -43.72
C GLY A 271 -40.82 -12.60 -42.68
N ASN A 272 -41.44 -13.64 -42.10
CA ASN A 272 -40.81 -14.66 -41.24
C ASN A 272 -39.56 -15.31 -41.87
N ARG A 273 -38.47 -15.44 -41.10
CA ARG A 273 -37.63 -16.66 -40.99
C ARG A 273 -36.48 -16.44 -40.00
N ALA A 274 -36.37 -17.30 -38.99
CA ALA A 274 -35.11 -17.57 -38.28
C ALA A 274 -34.11 -18.22 -39.27
N PRO A 275 -32.78 -18.04 -39.14
CA PRO A 275 -32.03 -18.77 -38.10
C PRO A 275 -30.79 -18.05 -37.52
N ALA A 276 -30.19 -18.71 -36.52
CA ALA A 276 -28.81 -18.58 -36.01
C ALA A 276 -28.46 -17.33 -35.19
N ALA A 277 -28.25 -17.56 -33.88
CA ALA A 277 -27.73 -16.60 -32.93
C ALA A 277 -26.26 -16.28 -33.22
N GLU A 278 -26.01 -15.06 -33.70
CA GLU A 278 -24.71 -14.40 -33.58
C GLU A 278 -24.54 -13.90 -32.14
N GLN A 279 -23.43 -14.31 -31.51
CA GLN A 279 -22.99 -13.79 -30.22
C GLN A 279 -22.70 -12.29 -30.36
N GLN A 280 -23.61 -11.45 -29.88
CA GLN A 280 -23.33 -10.03 -29.63
C GLN A 280 -22.36 -9.93 -28.44
N ALA A 281 -21.16 -9.42 -28.72
CA ALA A 281 -20.21 -8.99 -27.72
C ALA A 281 -20.88 -7.95 -26.81
N GLN A 282 -20.90 -8.23 -25.51
CA GLN A 282 -21.32 -7.26 -24.50
C GLN A 282 -20.28 -6.12 -24.42
N PRO A 283 -20.73 -4.88 -24.15
CA PRO A 283 -19.84 -3.74 -24.03
C PRO A 283 -18.87 -3.95 -22.87
N HIS A 284 -17.59 -3.76 -23.15
CA HIS A 284 -16.48 -3.83 -22.20
C HIS A 284 -16.82 -3.03 -20.93
N SER A 285 -16.78 -3.72 -19.79
CA SER A 285 -16.76 -3.11 -18.47
C SER A 285 -15.56 -2.17 -18.39
N ASP A 286 -15.83 -0.96 -17.95
CA ASP A 286 -14.86 0.11 -17.70
C ASP A 286 -13.65 -0.41 -16.88
N PRO A 287 -12.41 -0.33 -17.39
CA PRO A 287 -11.21 -0.80 -16.69
C PRO A 287 -10.82 0.09 -15.50
N PHE A 288 -11.50 1.21 -15.26
CA PHE A 288 -11.28 2.08 -14.10
C PHE A 288 -12.05 1.67 -12.84
N SER A 289 -12.76 0.53 -12.84
CA SER A 289 -13.61 0.14 -11.70
C SER A 289 -12.87 -0.36 -10.46
N ASN A 290 -11.56 -0.61 -10.53
CA ASN A 290 -10.80 -1.30 -9.48
C ASN A 290 -9.51 -0.56 -9.08
N LEU A 291 -9.59 0.74 -8.78
CA LEU A 291 -8.55 1.37 -7.95
C LEU A 291 -8.84 1.08 -6.47
N TRP A 292 -7.83 0.60 -5.75
CA TRP A 292 -7.93 0.31 -4.30
C TRP A 292 -8.12 1.58 -3.47
N LEU A 293 -7.65 2.71 -3.99
CA LEU A 293 -8.02 4.06 -3.56
C LEU A 293 -8.15 4.92 -4.83
N SER A 294 -9.27 5.61 -5.00
CA SER A 294 -9.43 6.62 -6.05
C SER A 294 -8.35 7.71 -5.90
N PRO A 295 -7.97 8.40 -6.97
CA PRO A 295 -7.02 9.51 -6.88
C PRO A 295 -7.46 10.58 -5.86
N GLU A 296 -8.76 10.77 -5.66
CA GLU A 296 -9.32 11.66 -4.63
C GLU A 296 -9.14 11.12 -3.21
N GLN A 297 -9.22 9.80 -3.01
CA GLN A 297 -8.91 9.16 -1.73
C GLN A 297 -7.42 9.34 -1.39
N ALA A 298 -6.52 9.15 -2.37
CA ALA A 298 -5.09 9.40 -2.18
C ALA A 298 -4.77 10.88 -1.89
N ASP A 299 -5.38 11.84 -2.61
CA ASP A 299 -5.19 13.29 -2.37
C ASP A 299 -5.72 13.76 -1.01
N ARG A 300 -6.72 13.07 -0.44
CA ARG A 300 -7.23 13.40 0.89
C ARG A 300 -6.37 12.86 2.03
N ILE A 301 -5.81 11.65 1.87
CA ILE A 301 -4.75 11.11 2.75
C ILE A 301 -3.59 12.10 2.82
N TYR A 302 -3.24 12.69 1.68
CA TYR A 302 -2.22 13.73 1.57
C TYR A 302 -2.55 15.03 2.34
N ARG A 303 -3.80 15.50 2.36
CA ARG A 303 -4.16 16.76 3.05
C ARG A 303 -4.33 16.60 4.56
N GLY A 304 -4.69 15.41 5.04
CA GLY A 304 -4.86 15.11 6.47
C GLY A 304 -3.54 14.89 7.24
N SER A 305 -2.43 14.73 6.53
CA SER A 305 -1.08 14.46 7.07
C SER A 305 -0.18 15.71 7.15
N ARG A 306 -0.72 16.91 6.90
CA ARG A 306 -0.02 18.20 7.01
C ARG A 306 -0.40 19.00 8.26
#